data_AF-A0A3M6UG24-F1
#
_entry.id   AF-A0A3M6UG24-F1
#
_cell.length_a   1.000
_cell.length_b   1.000
_cell.length_c   1.000
_cell.angle_alpha   90.00
_cell.angle_beta   90.00
_cell.angle_gamma   90.00
#
_symmetry.space_group_name_H-M   'P 1'
#
loop_
_entity.id
_entity.type
_entity.pdbx_description
1 polymer ?
#
loop_
_entity_poly.entity_id
_entity_poly.type
_entity_poly.pdbx_seq_one_letter_code
_entity_poly.pdbx_strand_id
1 'polypeptide(L)'
;MAFLLNSLKIPLEQMMMMLYFWSINETQTQTTRMMTMNRIMVCTIFRSLGVVCSQDITKNPFISFGGPAMVRWNEGKFNHKVKLDKEEVIKHLEDGTQYKFLGVLEDIRQDDKMALGCAANVSHKRMSVIWSSPRSDENHIIASNQFALPVLTYLMWTQRWPSTEIRRIDREVRKIIVENGGKHILGSTTLLYLPRDQGGRGMQSVESVYEATKIKAAIKL
;
A
#
# COMPACT_ATOMS: atom_id res chain seq x y z
N MET A 1 18.73 -21.72 -3.38
CA MET A 1 19.82 -21.27 -4.28
C MET A 1 20.96 -22.27 -4.45
N ALA A 2 21.47 -22.93 -3.38
CA ALA A 2 22.57 -23.91 -3.51
C ALA A 2 22.27 -25.07 -4.49
N PHE A 3 21.00 -25.45 -4.64
CA PHE A 3 20.56 -26.50 -5.56
C PHE A 3 20.67 -26.12 -7.05
N LEU A 4 20.50 -24.84 -7.39
CA LEU A 4 20.62 -24.33 -8.76
C LEU A 4 22.09 -24.12 -9.18
N LEU A 5 22.94 -23.75 -8.23
CA LEU A 5 24.37 -23.54 -8.47
C LEU A 5 25.13 -24.84 -8.77
N ASN A 6 24.70 -25.97 -8.21
CA ASN A 6 25.40 -27.25 -8.37
C ASN A 6 25.02 -28.04 -9.63
N SER A 7 23.92 -27.69 -10.32
CA SER A 7 23.37 -28.48 -11.43
C SER A 7 23.55 -27.87 -12.82
N LEU A 8 23.92 -26.59 -12.91
CA LEU A 8 24.00 -25.87 -14.18
C LEU A 8 25.34 -25.11 -14.26
N LYS A 9 26.24 -25.54 -15.14
CA LYS A 9 27.51 -24.85 -15.46
C LYS A 9 27.24 -23.56 -16.24
N ILE A 10 26.52 -22.61 -15.64
CA ILE A 10 26.13 -21.34 -16.26
C ILE A 10 26.88 -20.20 -15.56
N PRO A 11 27.50 -19.26 -16.31
CA PRO A 11 28.10 -18.06 -15.74
C PRO A 11 27.10 -17.25 -14.90
N LEU A 12 27.56 -16.69 -13.79
CA LEU A 12 26.72 -15.92 -12.86
C LEU A 12 25.95 -14.79 -13.56
N GLU A 13 26.58 -14.11 -14.52
CA GLU A 13 25.98 -13.03 -15.32
C GLU A 13 24.74 -13.51 -16.08
N GLN A 14 24.83 -14.66 -16.75
CA GLN A 14 23.71 -15.25 -17.50
C GLN A 14 22.59 -15.70 -16.55
N MET A 15 22.94 -16.21 -15.38
CA MET A 15 21.97 -16.57 -14.35
C MET A 15 21.21 -15.36 -13.82
N MET A 16 21.90 -14.25 -13.54
CA MET A 16 21.30 -13.00 -13.07
C MET A 16 20.32 -12.44 -14.10
N MET A 17 20.70 -12.44 -15.38
CA MET A 17 19.83 -11.99 -16.45
C MET A 17 18.61 -12.92 -16.64
N MET A 18 18.75 -14.23 -16.39
CA MET A 18 17.62 -15.17 -16.45
C MET A 18 16.64 -14.98 -15.30
N LEU A 19 17.16 -14.70 -14.10
CA LEU A 19 16.33 -14.32 -12.95
C LEU A 19 15.55 -13.02 -13.24
N TYR A 20 16.21 -12.05 -13.84
CA TYR A 20 15.59 -10.80 -14.24
C TYR A 20 14.46 -11.02 -15.26
N PHE A 21 14.72 -11.72 -16.37
CA PHE A 21 13.70 -12.00 -17.39
C PHE A 21 12.54 -12.84 -16.85
N TRP A 22 12.81 -13.80 -15.95
CA TRP A 22 11.75 -14.52 -15.26
C TRP A 22 10.91 -13.59 -14.37
N SER A 23 11.52 -12.65 -13.65
CA SER A 23 10.83 -11.72 -12.76
C SER A 23 9.91 -10.73 -13.49
N ILE A 24 10.26 -10.34 -14.72
CA ILE A 24 9.43 -9.46 -15.56
C ILE A 24 8.43 -10.24 -16.44
N ASN A 25 8.26 -11.54 -16.19
CA ASN A 25 7.38 -12.45 -16.94
C ASN A 25 7.67 -12.51 -18.45
N GLU A 26 8.94 -12.38 -18.84
CA GLU A 26 9.33 -12.53 -20.24
C GLU A 26 9.16 -13.97 -20.73
N THR A 27 8.84 -14.10 -22.02
CA THR A 27 8.58 -15.43 -22.59
C THR A 27 9.88 -16.22 -22.75
N GLN A 28 9.81 -17.54 -22.55
CA GLN A 28 10.97 -18.43 -22.71
C GLN A 28 11.56 -18.35 -24.13
N THR A 29 10.69 -18.18 -25.14
CA THR A 29 11.09 -18.05 -26.54
C THR A 29 11.83 -16.73 -26.80
N GLN A 30 11.40 -15.61 -26.22
CA GLN A 30 12.13 -14.35 -26.32
C GLN A 30 13.45 -14.39 -25.55
N THR A 31 13.44 -14.96 -24.34
CA THR A 31 14.64 -15.15 -23.51
C THR A 31 15.73 -15.94 -24.24
N THR A 32 15.34 -17.02 -24.94
CA THR A 32 16.30 -17.82 -25.73
C THR A 32 16.92 -17.04 -26.88
N ARG A 33 16.16 -16.14 -27.50
CA ARG A 33 16.63 -15.28 -28.59
C ARG A 33 17.54 -14.18 -28.07
N MET A 34 17.16 -13.53 -26.97
CA MET A 34 17.91 -12.44 -26.35
C MET A 34 19.24 -12.91 -25.74
N MET A 35 19.28 -14.12 -25.17
CA MET A 35 20.48 -14.68 -24.57
C MET A 35 21.28 -15.62 -25.48
N THR A 36 20.78 -15.92 -26.68
CA THR A 36 21.35 -16.96 -27.57
C THR A 36 21.60 -18.31 -26.87
N MET A 37 20.72 -18.67 -25.93
CA MET A 37 20.84 -19.89 -25.13
C MET A 37 19.92 -21.00 -25.64
N ASN A 38 20.30 -22.26 -25.36
CA ASN A 38 19.49 -23.42 -25.71
C ASN A 38 18.11 -23.33 -25.01
N ARG A 39 17.05 -23.46 -25.82
CA ARG A 39 15.65 -23.46 -25.37
C ARG A 39 15.37 -24.44 -24.24
N ILE A 40 15.93 -25.65 -24.31
CA ILE A 40 15.72 -26.68 -23.29
C ILE A 40 16.28 -26.23 -21.93
N MET A 41 17.42 -25.54 -21.95
CA MET A 41 18.09 -25.05 -20.74
C MET A 41 17.30 -23.91 -20.10
N VAL A 42 16.82 -22.94 -20.90
CA VAL A 42 15.96 -21.85 -20.42
C VAL A 42 14.64 -22.39 -19.84
N CYS A 43 13.99 -23.34 -20.54
CA CYS A 43 12.77 -23.98 -20.06
C CYS A 43 12.98 -24.70 -18.72
N THR A 44 14.08 -25.44 -18.58
CA THR A 44 14.44 -26.16 -17.35
C THR A 44 14.63 -25.18 -16.19
N ILE A 45 15.35 -24.08 -16.42
CA ILE A 45 15.61 -23.06 -15.41
C ILE A 45 14.32 -22.37 -14.97
N PHE A 46 13.49 -21.92 -15.92
CA PHE A 46 12.22 -21.24 -15.61
C PHE A 46 11.28 -22.15 -14.83
N ARG A 47 11.21 -23.44 -15.18
CA ARG A 47 10.43 -24.44 -14.44
C ARG A 47 11.00 -24.67 -13.05
N SER A 48 12.32 -24.80 -12.92
CA SER A 48 12.97 -24.98 -11.61
C SER A 48 12.76 -23.78 -10.70
N LEU A 49 12.84 -22.56 -11.23
CA LEU A 49 12.55 -21.32 -10.52
C LEU A 49 11.09 -21.29 -10.07
N GLY A 50 10.16 -21.64 -10.95
CA GLY A 50 8.75 -21.79 -10.59
C GLY A 50 8.55 -22.74 -9.42
N VAL A 51 9.13 -23.94 -9.47
CA VAL A 51 9.01 -24.94 -8.39
C VAL A 51 9.63 -24.44 -7.08
N VAL A 52 10.84 -23.86 -7.13
CA VAL A 52 11.53 -23.35 -5.94
C VAL A 52 10.74 -22.20 -5.32
N CYS A 53 10.27 -21.24 -6.12
CA CYS A 53 9.48 -20.12 -5.63
C CYS A 53 8.12 -20.58 -5.08
N SER A 54 7.44 -21.54 -5.73
CA SER A 54 6.21 -22.11 -5.19
C SER A 54 6.43 -22.81 -3.85
N GLN A 55 7.49 -23.61 -3.73
CA GLN A 55 7.83 -24.26 -2.46
C GLN A 55 8.19 -23.23 -1.37
N ASP A 56 8.90 -22.17 -1.73
CA ASP A 56 9.27 -21.11 -0.79
C ASP A 56 8.03 -20.35 -0.30
N ILE A 57 7.09 -20.01 -1.20
CA ILE A 57 5.81 -19.40 -0.83
C ILE A 57 5.03 -20.29 0.16
N THR A 58 5.05 -21.61 -0.01
CA THR A 58 4.37 -22.52 0.95
C THR A 58 5.07 -22.65 2.29
N LYS A 59 6.41 -22.61 2.32
CA LYS A 59 7.21 -22.76 3.56
C LYS A 59 7.32 -21.45 4.34
N ASN A 60 7.39 -20.34 3.61
CA ASN A 60 7.57 -18.99 4.11
C ASN A 60 6.47 -18.11 3.52
N PRO A 61 5.20 -18.28 3.95
CA PRO A 61 4.10 -17.49 3.43
C PRO A 61 4.37 -16.00 3.67
N PHE A 62 4.11 -15.17 2.66
CA PHE A 62 4.17 -13.73 2.79
C PHE A 62 3.11 -13.27 3.79
N ILE A 63 3.53 -13.00 5.03
CA ILE A 63 2.66 -12.39 6.02
C ILE A 63 2.59 -10.90 5.66
N SER A 64 1.47 -10.45 5.09
CA SER A 64 1.19 -9.02 4.99
C SER A 64 1.28 -8.42 6.38
N PHE A 65 2.01 -7.30 6.54
CA PHE A 65 1.91 -6.51 7.76
C PHE A 65 0.42 -6.19 8.01
N GLY A 66 -0.12 -6.68 9.13
CA GLY A 66 -1.53 -6.52 9.51
C GLY A 66 -2.37 -7.78 9.76
N GLY A 67 -1.77 -8.98 9.80
CA GLY A 67 -2.41 -10.16 10.43
C GLY A 67 -1.98 -10.30 11.90
N PRO A 68 -2.71 -11.04 12.76
CA PRO A 68 -2.26 -11.35 14.12
C PRO A 68 -0.95 -12.13 14.04
N ALA A 69 0.17 -11.41 14.16
CA ALA A 69 1.49 -11.98 14.11
C ALA A 69 1.76 -12.68 15.45
N MET A 70 1.65 -14.01 15.49
CA MET A 70 2.40 -14.77 16.49
C MET A 70 3.88 -14.68 16.12
N VAL A 71 4.56 -13.66 16.64
CA VAL A 71 6.01 -13.54 16.52
C VAL A 71 6.62 -14.68 17.33
N ARG A 72 7.04 -15.74 16.65
CA ARG A 72 7.87 -16.78 17.27
C ARG A 72 9.28 -16.19 17.43
N TRP A 73 9.56 -15.71 18.63
CA TRP A 73 10.78 -15.02 18.99
C TRP A 73 11.95 -16.01 19.07
N ASN A 74 13.02 -15.75 18.31
CA ASN A 74 14.29 -16.45 18.49
C ASN A 74 15.31 -15.45 19.07
N GLU A 75 15.75 -15.69 20.30
CA GLU A 75 16.60 -14.81 21.12
C GLU A 75 17.98 -14.47 20.51
N GLY A 76 18.40 -15.12 19.43
CA GLY A 76 19.79 -15.12 18.96
C GLY A 76 20.27 -13.92 18.14
N LYS A 77 19.50 -12.85 17.94
CA LYS A 77 19.87 -11.77 16.98
C LYS A 77 20.14 -10.37 17.57
N PHE A 78 20.03 -10.17 18.87
CA PHE A 78 20.40 -8.88 19.48
C PHE A 78 21.63 -9.03 20.38
N ASN A 79 22.74 -8.45 19.94
CA ASN A 79 24.00 -8.36 20.70
C ASN A 79 23.98 -7.28 21.79
N HIS A 80 22.81 -6.89 22.28
CA HIS A 80 22.68 -6.10 23.49
C HIS A 80 21.93 -6.95 24.52
N LYS A 81 22.67 -7.45 25.52
CA LYS A 81 22.11 -8.14 26.69
C LYS A 81 21.31 -7.14 27.53
N VAL A 82 20.09 -6.84 27.11
CA VAL A 82 19.06 -6.37 28.04
C VAL A 82 18.60 -7.63 28.75
N LYS A 83 18.99 -7.77 30.03
CA LYS A 83 18.40 -8.76 30.92
C LYS A 83 16.93 -8.36 31.10
N LEU A 84 16.04 -8.95 30.32
CA LEU A 84 14.62 -8.95 30.61
C LEU A 84 14.41 -10.02 31.68
N ASP A 85 14.24 -9.57 32.91
CA ASP A 85 13.75 -10.45 33.96
C ASP A 85 12.35 -10.94 33.56
N LYS A 86 12.11 -12.23 33.80
CA LYS A 86 10.88 -12.90 33.41
C LYS A 86 9.70 -12.18 34.08
N GLU A 87 8.71 -11.79 33.26
CA GLU A 87 7.43 -11.14 33.63
C GLU A 87 7.40 -9.61 33.77
N GLU A 88 8.21 -8.84 33.03
CA GLU A 88 7.80 -7.47 32.73
C GLU A 88 6.74 -7.47 31.61
N VAL A 89 5.46 -7.48 32.01
CA VAL A 89 4.36 -7.15 31.10
C VAL A 89 4.60 -5.74 30.56
N ILE A 90 4.74 -5.63 29.24
CA ILE A 90 4.89 -4.33 28.59
C ILE A 90 3.60 -3.55 28.84
N LYS A 91 3.66 -2.48 29.64
CA LYS A 91 2.51 -1.66 30.09
C LYS A 91 1.61 -1.11 28.97
N HIS A 92 2.10 -1.12 27.73
CA HIS A 92 1.36 -0.66 26.53
C HIS A 92 0.76 -1.81 25.70
N LEU A 93 0.81 -3.04 26.22
CA LEU A 93 0.26 -4.26 25.61
C LEU A 93 -0.73 -4.95 26.57
N GLU A 94 -1.19 -4.26 27.61
CA GLU A 94 -2.28 -4.73 28.47
C GLU A 94 -3.62 -4.57 27.74
N ASP A 95 -4.57 -5.49 27.97
CA ASP A 95 -5.88 -5.50 27.29
C ASP A 95 -6.64 -4.19 27.62
N GLY A 96 -6.86 -3.34 26.61
CA GLY A 96 -7.44 -2.00 26.74
C GLY A 96 -6.45 -0.84 26.74
N THR A 97 -5.15 -1.10 26.60
CA THR A 97 -4.13 -0.05 26.37
C THR A 97 -3.88 0.13 24.88
N GLN A 98 -3.85 1.40 24.43
CA GLN A 98 -3.58 1.75 23.04
C GLN A 98 -2.15 2.28 22.91
N TYR A 99 -1.40 1.76 21.93
CA TYR A 99 -0.08 2.29 21.57
C TYR A 99 -0.11 2.86 20.15
N LYS A 100 0.81 3.77 19.82
CA LYS A 100 0.85 4.42 18.51
C LYS A 100 1.96 3.82 17.64
N PHE A 101 1.59 3.16 16.55
CA PHE A 101 2.51 2.62 15.56
C PHE A 101 2.31 3.28 14.20
N LEU A 102 3.38 3.76 13.58
CA LEU A 102 3.35 4.40 12.26
C LEU A 102 2.26 5.48 12.09
N GLY A 103 1.85 6.12 13.18
CA GLY A 103 0.79 7.13 13.18
C GLY A 103 -0.61 6.62 13.51
N VAL A 104 -0.84 5.31 13.57
CA VAL A 104 -2.12 4.65 13.88
C VAL A 104 -2.12 4.19 15.33
N LEU A 105 -3.26 4.34 16.02
CA LEU A 105 -3.44 3.76 17.36
C LEU A 105 -3.80 2.29 17.19
N GLU A 106 -2.98 1.42 17.76
CA GLU A 106 -3.11 -0.03 17.74
C GLU A 106 -3.45 -0.53 19.16
N ASP A 107 -4.36 -1.50 19.20
CA ASP A 107 -4.74 -2.30 20.36
C ASP A 107 -4.59 -3.78 19.94
N ILE A 108 -4.56 -4.69 20.90
CA ILE A 108 -4.51 -6.15 20.72
C ILE A 108 -5.64 -6.60 19.76
N ARG A 109 -6.79 -5.92 19.82
CA ARG A 109 -7.94 -6.10 18.94
C ARG A 109 -8.00 -4.90 17.99
N GLN A 110 -7.27 -4.97 16.89
CA GLN A 110 -7.17 -3.91 15.88
C GLN A 110 -8.54 -3.26 15.58
N ASP A 111 -8.72 -1.99 15.99
CA ASP A 111 -9.95 -1.22 15.74
C ASP A 111 -9.81 -0.40 14.45
N ASP A 112 -10.16 -1.02 13.32
CA ASP A 112 -10.12 -0.40 12.00
C ASP A 112 -10.98 0.88 11.91
N LYS A 113 -12.03 1.01 12.74
CA LYS A 113 -12.91 2.17 12.73
C LYS A 113 -12.22 3.40 13.31
N MET A 114 -11.42 3.22 14.37
CA MET A 114 -10.64 4.29 14.98
C MET A 114 -9.55 4.81 14.04
N ALA A 115 -8.85 3.90 13.33
CA ALA A 115 -7.84 4.26 12.34
C ALA A 115 -8.42 5.10 11.19
N LEU A 116 -9.58 4.69 10.68
CA LEU A 116 -10.31 5.41 9.63
C LEU A 116 -10.70 6.82 10.09
N GLY A 117 -11.26 6.94 11.29
CA GLY A 117 -11.62 8.24 11.87
C GLY A 117 -10.40 9.16 12.04
N CYS A 118 -9.27 8.62 12.49
CA CYS A 118 -8.02 9.38 12.63
C CYS A 118 -7.52 9.91 11.28
N ALA A 119 -7.48 9.07 10.25
CA ALA A 119 -7.04 9.48 8.92
C ALA A 119 -8.00 10.48 8.26
N ALA A 120 -9.31 10.30 8.43
CA ALA A 120 -10.31 11.26 8.00
C ALA A 120 -10.11 12.63 8.67
N ASN A 121 -9.87 12.65 9.98
CA ASN A 121 -9.61 13.91 10.69
C ASN A 121 -8.35 14.61 10.19
N VAL A 122 -7.28 13.86 9.89
CA VAL A 122 -6.05 14.44 9.33
C VAL A 122 -6.29 14.96 7.91
N SER A 123 -7.02 14.23 7.06
CA SER A 123 -7.32 14.69 5.69
C SER A 123 -8.20 15.94 5.71
N HIS A 124 -9.21 16.00 6.58
CA HIS A 124 -10.06 17.19 6.77
C HIS A 124 -9.26 18.39 7.25
N LYS A 125 -8.34 18.21 8.22
CA LYS A 125 -7.44 19.28 8.67
C LYS A 125 -6.58 19.82 7.54
N ARG A 126 -5.99 18.93 6.72
CA ARG A 126 -5.19 19.32 5.55
C ARG A 126 -6.05 20.07 4.52
N MET A 127 -7.27 19.60 4.27
CA MET A 127 -8.23 20.25 3.38
C MET A 127 -8.56 21.66 3.87
N SER A 128 -8.85 21.83 5.15
CA SER A 128 -9.14 23.14 5.75
C SER A 128 -7.97 24.11 5.58
N VAL A 129 -6.73 23.67 5.81
CA VAL A 129 -5.53 24.50 5.59
C VAL A 129 -5.33 24.87 4.11
N ILE A 130 -5.56 23.93 3.19
CA ILE A 130 -5.44 24.20 1.75
C ILE A 130 -6.47 25.26 1.33
N TRP A 131 -7.74 25.04 1.66
CA TRP A 131 -8.84 25.87 1.15
C TRP A 131 -8.97 27.22 1.85
N SER A 132 -8.47 27.36 3.08
CA SER A 132 -8.35 28.68 3.75
C SER A 132 -7.22 29.55 3.22
N SER A 133 -6.25 28.97 2.49
CA SER A 133 -5.12 29.73 1.96
C SER A 133 -5.51 30.52 0.69
N PRO A 134 -4.95 31.73 0.47
CA PRO A 134 -5.21 32.53 -0.73
C PRO A 134 -4.45 31.96 -1.92
N ARG A 135 -4.95 30.85 -2.48
CA ARG A 135 -4.44 30.21 -3.70
C ARG A 135 -5.51 30.24 -4.79
N SER A 136 -5.08 29.98 -6.03
CA SER A 136 -6.01 29.76 -7.15
C SER A 136 -6.73 28.42 -6.99
N ASP A 137 -7.94 28.33 -7.54
CA ASP A 137 -8.75 27.09 -7.53
C ASP A 137 -7.96 25.89 -8.08
N GLU A 138 -7.21 26.07 -9.17
CA GLU A 138 -6.38 25.01 -9.73
C GLU A 138 -5.33 24.50 -8.73
N ASN A 139 -4.64 25.41 -8.05
CA ASN A 139 -3.64 25.06 -7.05
C ASN A 139 -4.28 24.42 -5.81
N HIS A 140 -5.49 24.83 -5.42
CA HIS A 140 -6.25 24.16 -4.35
C HIS A 140 -6.54 22.71 -4.71
N ILE A 141 -6.96 22.44 -5.94
CA ILE A 141 -7.28 21.08 -6.40
C ILE A 141 -6.02 20.22 -6.45
N ILE A 142 -4.92 20.73 -7.03
CA ILE A 142 -3.64 20.02 -7.09
C ILE A 142 -3.14 19.69 -5.68
N ALA A 143 -3.14 20.68 -4.76
CA ALA A 143 -2.73 20.47 -3.38
C ALA A 143 -3.64 19.46 -2.65
N SER A 144 -4.95 19.50 -2.90
CA SER A 144 -5.91 18.55 -2.31
C SER A 144 -5.58 17.12 -2.74
N ASN A 145 -5.36 16.90 -4.04
CA ASN A 145 -5.04 15.59 -4.58
C ASN A 145 -3.67 15.08 -4.13
N GLN A 146 -2.68 15.97 -4.03
CA GLN A 146 -1.30 15.59 -3.73
C GLN A 146 -0.98 15.50 -2.22
N PHE A 147 -1.69 16.25 -1.37
CA PHE A 147 -1.35 16.35 0.05
C PHE A 147 -2.44 15.81 0.98
N ALA A 148 -3.72 16.06 0.70
CA ALA A 148 -4.81 15.65 1.60
C ALA A 148 -5.26 14.21 1.34
N LEU A 149 -5.48 13.83 0.07
CA LEU A 149 -5.97 12.51 -0.30
C LEU A 149 -5.01 11.34 0.03
N PRO A 150 -3.68 11.46 -0.12
CA PRO A 150 -2.78 10.33 0.12
C PRO A 150 -2.80 9.81 1.57
N VAL A 151 -3.24 10.63 2.52
CA VAL A 151 -3.47 10.22 3.93
C VAL A 151 -4.47 9.06 3.98
N LEU A 152 -5.53 9.14 3.18
CA LEU A 152 -6.55 8.10 3.12
C LEU A 152 -6.03 6.91 2.32
N THR A 153 -5.40 7.15 1.17
CA THR A 153 -4.88 6.10 0.28
C THR A 153 -3.93 5.13 0.99
N TYR A 154 -3.11 5.62 1.92
CA TYR A 154 -2.21 4.79 2.73
C TYR A 154 -2.97 3.69 3.50
N LEU A 155 -4.07 4.05 4.16
CA LEU A 155 -4.90 3.10 4.92
C LEU A 155 -5.87 2.30 4.04
N MET A 156 -6.26 2.82 2.88
CA MET A 156 -7.10 2.11 1.92
C MET A 156 -6.43 0.83 1.40
N TRP A 157 -5.11 0.74 1.43
CA TRP A 157 -4.37 -0.45 1.02
C TRP A 157 -4.58 -1.64 1.96
N THR A 158 -4.60 -1.37 3.28
CA THR A 158 -4.62 -2.40 4.32
C THR A 158 -6.04 -2.72 4.81
N GLN A 159 -6.89 -1.71 4.99
CA GLN A 159 -8.20 -1.86 5.63
C GLN A 159 -9.35 -1.94 4.62
N ARG A 160 -10.46 -2.58 5.01
CA ARG A 160 -11.73 -2.52 4.26
C ARG A 160 -12.57 -1.36 4.79
N TRP A 161 -12.98 -0.48 3.87
CA TRP A 161 -13.73 0.72 4.21
C TRP A 161 -15.18 0.55 3.74
N PRO A 162 -16.17 0.71 4.62
CA PRO A 162 -17.57 0.70 4.20
C PRO A 162 -17.89 1.92 3.34
N SER A 163 -18.69 1.75 2.29
CA SER A 163 -19.04 2.81 1.35
C SER A 163 -19.73 4.01 2.01
N THR A 164 -20.43 3.78 3.12
CA THR A 164 -21.07 4.82 3.94
C THR A 164 -20.05 5.79 4.54
N GLU A 165 -18.94 5.29 5.09
CA GLU A 165 -17.89 6.12 5.69
C GLU A 165 -17.09 6.86 4.62
N ILE A 166 -16.79 6.21 3.49
CA ILE A 166 -16.14 6.87 2.33
C ILE A 166 -16.96 8.09 1.87
N ARG A 167 -18.27 7.90 1.69
CA ARG A 167 -19.18 8.98 1.29
C ARG A 167 -19.31 10.06 2.35
N ARG A 168 -19.23 9.70 3.64
CA ARG A 168 -19.24 10.66 4.74
C ARG A 168 -18.02 11.57 4.69
N ILE A 169 -16.83 11.01 4.54
CA ILE A 169 -15.57 11.77 4.41
C ILE A 169 -15.64 12.73 3.21
N ASP A 170 -16.12 12.23 2.07
CA ASP A 170 -16.26 13.03 0.86
C ASP A 170 -17.29 14.18 1.02
N ARG A 171 -18.36 13.99 1.80
CA ARG A 171 -19.31 15.06 2.16
C ARG A 171 -18.67 16.14 3.03
N GLU A 172 -17.90 15.75 4.05
CA GLU A 172 -17.20 16.71 4.92
C GLU A 172 -16.14 17.50 4.15
N VAL A 173 -15.40 16.85 3.26
CA VAL A 173 -14.47 17.53 2.35
C VAL A 173 -15.19 18.57 1.49
N ARG A 174 -16.32 18.22 0.87
CA ARG A 174 -17.11 19.19 0.09
C ARG A 174 -17.64 20.33 0.95
N LYS A 175 -18.03 20.06 2.19
CA LYS A 175 -18.48 21.08 3.13
C LYS A 175 -17.36 22.10 3.40
N ILE A 176 -16.14 21.63 3.67
CA ILE A 176 -14.96 22.49 3.86
C ILE A 176 -14.71 23.36 2.62
N ILE A 177 -14.85 22.81 1.41
CA ILE A 177 -14.65 23.57 0.16
C ILE A 177 -15.69 24.69 0.02
N VAL A 178 -16.96 24.39 0.32
CA VAL A 178 -18.06 25.36 0.23
C VAL A 178 -17.90 26.45 1.29
N GLU A 179 -17.55 26.10 2.53
CA GLU A 179 -17.33 27.06 3.62
C GLU A 179 -16.19 28.03 3.34
N ASN A 180 -15.13 27.57 2.67
CA ASN A 180 -14.00 28.42 2.26
C ASN A 180 -14.21 29.11 0.90
N GLY A 181 -15.44 29.13 0.37
CA GLY A 181 -15.77 29.84 -0.87
C GLY A 181 -15.24 29.19 -2.15
N GLY A 182 -14.68 27.99 -2.08
CA GLY A 182 -14.18 27.26 -3.25
C GLY A 182 -15.29 26.90 -4.24
N LYS A 183 -16.53 26.70 -3.77
CA LYS A 183 -17.67 26.33 -4.60
C LYS A 183 -18.96 26.97 -4.09
N HIS A 184 -19.81 27.42 -5.01
CA HIS A 184 -21.16 27.86 -4.69
C HIS A 184 -22.01 26.72 -4.10
N ILE A 185 -22.86 27.03 -3.11
CA ILE A 185 -23.71 26.07 -2.37
C ILE A 185 -24.57 25.24 -3.33
N LEU A 186 -25.15 25.88 -4.35
CA LEU A 186 -25.99 25.24 -5.38
C LEU A 186 -25.19 24.75 -6.60
N GLY A 187 -23.86 24.84 -6.59
CA GLY A 187 -23.05 24.40 -7.71
C GLY A 187 -23.14 22.88 -7.93
N SER A 188 -22.96 22.43 -9.17
CA SER A 188 -22.91 21.00 -9.48
C SER A 188 -21.73 20.31 -8.76
N THR A 189 -22.00 19.22 -8.04
CA THR A 189 -20.96 18.36 -7.44
C THR A 189 -20.22 17.56 -8.51
N THR A 190 -20.89 17.20 -9.60
CA THR A 190 -20.29 16.44 -10.69
C THR A 190 -19.13 17.19 -11.33
N LEU A 191 -19.25 18.51 -11.53
CA LEU A 191 -18.19 19.34 -12.11
C LEU A 191 -16.93 19.43 -11.23
N LEU A 192 -17.05 19.21 -9.92
CA LEU A 192 -15.89 19.21 -9.02
C LEU A 192 -14.95 18.03 -9.33
N TYR A 193 -15.53 16.86 -9.59
CA TYR A 193 -14.77 15.63 -9.82
C TYR A 193 -14.47 15.38 -11.31
N LEU A 194 -15.24 15.98 -12.20
CA LEU A 194 -15.02 15.87 -13.64
C LEU A 194 -13.63 16.39 -14.02
N PRO A 195 -12.88 15.71 -14.90
CA PRO A 195 -11.57 16.15 -15.38
C PRO A 195 -11.61 17.54 -16.03
N ARG A 196 -10.49 18.28 -15.98
CA ARG A 196 -10.41 19.66 -16.51
C ARG A 196 -10.51 19.72 -18.03
N ASP A 197 -9.96 18.72 -18.72
CA ASP A 197 -10.10 18.52 -20.16
C ASP A 197 -11.56 18.32 -20.60
N GLN A 198 -12.42 17.87 -19.68
CA GLN A 198 -13.86 17.71 -19.89
C GLN A 198 -14.68 18.89 -19.34
N GLY A 199 -14.03 20.02 -19.00
CA GLY A 199 -14.70 21.22 -18.49
C GLY A 199 -15.05 21.16 -16.99
N GLY A 200 -14.47 20.22 -16.24
CA GLY A 200 -14.58 20.12 -14.79
C GLY A 200 -13.42 20.77 -14.02
N ARG A 201 -13.28 20.43 -12.74
CA ARG A 201 -12.19 20.92 -11.87
C ARG A 201 -11.09 19.91 -11.60
N GLY A 202 -11.34 18.61 -11.80
CA GLY A 202 -10.35 17.54 -11.66
C GLY A 202 -10.00 17.15 -10.22
N MET A 203 -10.86 17.42 -9.24
CA MET A 203 -10.66 16.87 -7.90
C MET A 203 -10.89 15.36 -7.91
N GLN A 204 -10.05 14.59 -7.24
CA GLN A 204 -10.30 13.15 -7.12
C GLN A 204 -11.32 12.89 -6.02
N SER A 205 -12.34 12.06 -6.32
CA SER A 205 -13.28 11.59 -5.31
C SER A 205 -12.64 10.54 -4.42
N VAL A 206 -12.99 10.53 -3.14
CA VAL A 206 -12.51 9.49 -2.21
C VAL A 206 -12.97 8.10 -2.64
N GLU A 207 -14.17 7.99 -3.24
CA GLU A 207 -14.73 6.72 -3.73
C GLU A 207 -13.93 6.20 -4.93
N SER A 208 -13.65 7.06 -5.93
CA SER A 208 -12.87 6.65 -7.10
C SER A 208 -11.42 6.30 -6.74
N VAL A 209 -10.81 7.02 -5.80
CA VAL A 209 -9.46 6.70 -5.29
C VAL A 209 -9.47 5.35 -4.56
N TYR A 210 -10.49 5.07 -3.77
CA TYR A 210 -10.62 3.79 -3.06
C TYR A 210 -10.74 2.61 -4.03
N GLU A 211 -11.64 2.71 -5.02
CA GLU A 211 -11.83 1.68 -6.05
C GLU A 211 -10.54 1.43 -6.82
N ALA A 212 -9.90 2.50 -7.32
CA ALA A 212 -8.63 2.41 -8.03
C ALA A 212 -7.54 1.77 -7.15
N THR A 213 -7.52 2.08 -5.86
CA THR A 213 -6.55 1.52 -4.91
C THR A 213 -6.78 0.03 -4.69
N LYS A 214 -8.03 -0.41 -4.53
CA LYS A 214 -8.38 -1.84 -4.37
C LYS A 214 -8.12 -2.64 -5.64
N ILE A 215 -8.44 -2.09 -6.81
CA ILE A 215 -8.10 -2.70 -8.12
C ILE A 215 -6.58 -2.85 -8.24
N LYS A 216 -5.81 -1.80 -7.93
CA LYS A 216 -4.35 -1.83 -7.99
C LYS A 216 -3.74 -2.83 -7.01
N ALA A 217 -4.34 -2.98 -5.83
CA ALA A 217 -3.92 -4.00 -4.86
C ALA A 217 -4.22 -5.42 -5.37
N ALA A 218 -5.36 -5.63 -6.03
CA ALA A 218 -5.75 -6.93 -6.59
C ALA A 218 -4.92 -7.36 -7.81
N ILE A 219 -4.53 -6.42 -8.69
CA ILE A 219 -3.71 -6.69 -9.90
C ILE A 219 -2.25 -6.96 -9.54
N LYS A 220 -1.78 -6.50 -8.38
CA LYS A 220 -0.40 -6.71 -7.90
C LYS A 220 -0.17 -8.08 -7.23
N LEU A 221 -1.14 -9.00 -7.36
CA LEU A 221 -1.05 -10.41 -6.96
C LEU A 221 -0.94 -11.29 -8.21
#